data_AF-A0A1F6T3N2-F1
#
_entry.id   AF-A0A1F6T3N2-F1
#
_cell.length_a   1.000
_cell.length_b   1.000
_cell.length_c   1.000
_cell.angle_alpha   90.00
_cell.angle_beta   90.00
_cell.angle_gamma   90.00
#
_symmetry.space_group_name_H-M   'P 1'
#
loop_
_entity.id
_entity.type
_entity.pdbx_description
1 polymer ?
#
loop_
_entity_poly.entity_id
_entity_poly.type
_entity_poly.pdbx_seq_one_letter_code
_entity_poly.pdbx_strand_id
1 'polypeptide(L)'
;MLIVDDEKLARDRLRELLSDIGGHTVVGEAGNGAEAVEKAAELNPDVLLMDIRMPGMDGLEAAMHLMGMDHPPSVIFTTAYDQHALDAFDVNAVDYLLKPIRKDRLAKALAKARKLTGKQAREISQARPEPQARTHISVHLRGNIRLVPVPDIIYFIADSKYVVVRTPTEEHLIEDSLINLEKEFGDRFLRIHRNALIATPYIKGIEKNPAGI
;
A
#
# COMPACT_ATOMS: atom_id res chain seq x y z
N MET A 1 18.75 2.24 3.05
CA MET A 1 17.53 2.16 3.89
C MET A 1 17.36 3.42 4.71
N LEU A 2 16.12 3.80 5.00
CA LEU A 2 15.79 4.98 5.80
C LEU A 2 15.16 4.53 7.13
N ILE A 3 15.59 5.11 8.25
CA ILE A 3 15.02 4.86 9.58
C ILE A 3 14.14 6.04 9.97
N VAL A 4 12.90 5.78 10.35
CA VAL A 4 11.91 6.80 10.67
C VAL A 4 11.33 6.50 12.05
N ASP A 5 11.56 7.39 13.00
CA ASP A 5 11.06 7.30 14.37
C ASP A 5 11.22 8.68 15.00
N ASP A 6 10.25 9.18 15.77
CA ASP A 6 10.35 10.51 16.39
C ASP A 6 11.36 10.52 17.54
N GLU A 7 11.58 9.38 18.19
CA GLU A 7 12.55 9.23 19.26
C GLU A 7 13.96 8.96 18.73
N LYS A 8 14.89 9.88 18.98
CA LYS A 8 16.32 9.70 18.61
C LYS A 8 16.92 8.41 19.17
N LEU A 9 16.58 8.05 20.41
CA LEU A 9 17.08 6.82 21.05
C LEU A 9 16.62 5.55 20.33
N ALA A 10 15.40 5.54 19.78
CA ALA A 10 14.88 4.41 19.03
C ALA A 10 15.62 4.25 17.68
N ARG A 11 15.90 5.38 17.00
CA ARG A 11 16.75 5.38 15.78
C ARG A 11 18.17 4.89 16.08
N ASP A 12 18.77 5.36 17.17
CA ASP A 12 20.09 4.92 17.62
C ASP A 12 20.15 3.40 17.83
N ARG A 13 19.16 2.86 18.54
CA ARG A 13 19.05 1.41 18.78
C ARG A 13 18.84 0.60 17.51
N LEU A 14 17.99 1.07 16.59
CA LEU A 14 17.78 0.40 15.30
C LEU A 14 19.08 0.36 14.48
N ARG A 15 19.85 1.44 14.48
CA ARG A 15 21.14 1.51 13.80
C ARG A 15 22.15 0.52 14.38
N GLU A 16 22.21 0.41 15.71
CA GLU A 16 23.06 -0.59 16.38
C GLU A 16 22.66 -2.01 15.97
N LEU A 17 21.36 -2.33 16.02
CA LEU A 17 20.85 -3.64 15.59
C LEU A 17 21.17 -3.94 14.11
N LEU A 18 21.08 -2.94 13.23
CA LEU A 18 21.42 -3.09 11.82
C LEU A 18 22.92 -3.29 11.59
N SER A 19 23.76 -2.54 12.31
CA SER A 19 25.22 -2.71 12.30
C SER A 19 25.60 -4.12 12.72
N ASP A 20 24.96 -4.62 13.78
CA ASP A 20 25.13 -5.97 14.33
C ASP A 20 24.66 -7.09 13.39
N ILE A 21 23.64 -6.83 12.56
CA ILE A 21 23.17 -7.78 11.53
C ILE A 21 24.12 -7.77 10.33
N GLY A 22 24.64 -6.60 9.96
CA GLY A 22 25.56 -6.40 8.85
C GLY A 22 24.89 -6.47 7.46
N GLY A 23 25.61 -6.02 6.44
CA GLY A 23 25.16 -6.08 5.03
C GLY A 23 24.05 -5.09 4.66
N HIS A 24 23.81 -4.06 5.48
CA HIS A 24 22.78 -3.05 5.32
C HIS A 24 23.38 -1.65 5.44
N THR A 25 22.95 -0.72 4.58
CA THR A 25 23.41 0.68 4.60
C THR A 25 22.25 1.61 4.91
N VAL A 26 22.32 2.30 6.05
CA VAL A 26 21.39 3.38 6.41
C VAL A 26 21.80 4.63 5.63
N VAL A 27 20.92 5.11 4.75
CA VAL A 27 21.17 6.27 3.88
C VAL A 27 20.65 7.57 4.49
N GLY A 28 19.78 7.47 5.50
CA GLY A 28 19.25 8.62 6.21
C GLY A 28 18.39 8.21 7.42
N GLU A 29 17.99 9.22 8.17
CA GLU A 29 17.06 9.14 9.29
C GLU A 29 16.01 10.24 9.18
N ALA A 30 14.78 10.00 9.65
CA ALA A 30 13.71 11.00 9.73
C ALA A 30 13.00 10.91 11.10
N GLY A 31 12.49 12.04 11.59
CA GLY A 31 11.81 12.17 12.88
C GLY A 31 10.28 12.20 12.81
N ASN A 32 9.68 12.21 11.62
CA ASN A 32 8.24 12.18 11.42
C ASN A 32 7.89 11.69 10.00
N GLY A 33 6.61 11.45 9.75
CA GLY A 33 6.14 10.95 8.46
C GLY A 33 6.40 11.87 7.27
N ALA A 34 6.26 13.19 7.45
CA ALA A 34 6.46 14.15 6.36
C ALA A 34 7.94 14.20 5.93
N GLU A 35 8.86 14.26 6.89
CA GLU A 35 10.29 14.19 6.63
C GLU A 35 10.69 12.85 6.00
N ALA A 36 10.00 11.76 6.35
CA ALA A 36 10.23 10.45 5.74
C ALA A 36 9.88 10.42 4.25
N VAL A 37 8.75 11.02 3.87
CA VAL A 37 8.32 11.11 2.46
C VAL A 37 9.30 11.96 1.64
N GLU A 38 9.70 13.11 2.17
CA GLU A 38 10.69 13.98 1.52
C GLU A 38 12.03 13.26 1.31
N LYS A 39 12.58 12.64 2.36
CA LYS A 39 13.86 11.92 2.29
C LYS A 39 13.79 10.66 1.45
N ALA A 40 12.65 9.99 1.40
CA ALA A 40 12.48 8.84 0.53
C ALA A 40 12.55 9.25 -0.95
N ALA A 41 11.94 10.38 -1.32
CA ALA A 41 12.02 10.91 -2.68
C ALA A 41 13.45 11.33 -3.06
N GLU A 42 14.21 11.91 -2.12
CA GLU A 42 15.60 12.34 -2.35
C GLU A 42 16.58 11.16 -2.42
N LEU A 43 16.49 10.24 -1.46
CA LEU A 43 17.51 9.21 -1.23
C LEU A 43 17.18 7.87 -1.90
N ASN A 44 15.97 7.72 -2.45
CA ASN A 44 15.46 6.49 -3.08
C ASN A 44 15.85 5.20 -2.34
N PRO A 45 15.53 5.07 -1.03
CA PRO A 45 15.89 3.90 -0.26
C PRO A 45 15.11 2.66 -0.70
N ASP A 46 15.72 1.47 -0.71
CA ASP A 46 14.97 0.23 -1.02
C ASP A 46 14.00 -0.20 0.09
N VAL A 47 14.32 0.18 1.34
CA VAL A 47 13.62 -0.27 2.56
C VAL A 47 13.50 0.90 3.54
N LEU A 48 12.33 1.05 4.15
CA LEU A 48 12.06 1.90 5.29
C LEU A 48 11.78 1.06 6.54
N LEU A 49 12.41 1.43 7.65
CA LEU A 49 11.99 1.04 9.00
C LEU A 49 11.27 2.23 9.60
N MET A 50 9.96 2.10 9.87
CA MET A 50 9.12 3.26 10.19
C MET A 50 8.26 3.04 11.41
N ASP A 51 8.33 3.95 12.39
CA ASP A 51 7.36 3.97 13.48
C ASP A 51 5.99 4.35 12.94
N ILE A 52 4.95 3.74 13.49
CA ILE A 52 3.57 4.13 13.24
C ILE A 52 3.25 5.41 14.00
N ARG A 53 3.66 5.50 15.28
CA ARG A 53 3.24 6.60 16.15
C ARG A 53 4.25 7.73 16.10
N MET A 54 3.95 8.75 15.31
CA MET A 54 4.77 9.96 15.22
C MET A 54 3.87 11.19 15.25
N PRO A 55 4.36 12.34 15.77
CA PRO A 55 3.61 13.58 15.76
C PRO A 55 3.45 14.14 14.35
N GLY A 56 2.29 14.75 14.09
CA GLY A 56 1.96 15.28 12.76
C GLY A 56 1.52 14.16 11.84
N MET A 57 2.28 13.90 10.77
CA MET A 57 2.04 12.78 9.87
C MET A 57 2.55 11.49 10.51
N ASP A 58 1.63 10.56 10.73
CA ASP A 58 1.93 9.26 11.31
C ASP A 58 2.55 8.31 10.25
N GLY A 59 3.06 7.16 10.70
CA GLY A 59 3.74 6.23 9.80
C GLY A 59 2.82 5.57 8.78
N LEU A 60 1.53 5.40 9.09
CA LEU A 60 0.56 4.81 8.17
C LEU A 60 0.25 5.81 7.05
N GLU A 61 0.01 7.06 7.40
CA GLU A 61 -0.16 8.17 6.47
C GLU A 61 1.07 8.33 5.57
N ALA A 62 2.28 8.32 6.14
CA ALA A 62 3.52 8.36 5.37
C ALA A 62 3.66 7.17 4.41
N ALA A 63 3.32 5.95 4.84
CA ALA A 63 3.37 4.77 3.96
C ALA A 63 2.41 4.91 2.77
N MET A 64 1.23 5.51 2.96
CA MET A 64 0.29 5.77 1.86
C MET A 64 0.87 6.75 0.83
N HIS A 65 1.54 7.81 1.28
CA HIS A 65 2.23 8.73 0.37
C HIS A 65 3.36 8.05 -0.41
N LEU A 66 4.13 7.18 0.25
CA LEU A 66 5.24 6.46 -0.37
C LEU A 66 4.79 5.43 -1.41
N MET A 67 3.61 4.83 -1.23
CA MET A 67 3.02 3.91 -2.22
C MET A 67 2.69 4.60 -3.55
N GLY A 68 2.51 5.92 -3.56
CA GLY A 68 2.27 6.71 -4.77
C GLY A 68 3.51 7.03 -5.60
N MET A 69 4.72 6.64 -5.15
CA MET A 69 5.98 6.87 -5.87
C MET A 69 6.16 5.89 -7.03
N ASP A 70 6.93 6.29 -8.06
CA ASP A 70 7.26 5.42 -9.21
C ASP A 70 7.99 4.14 -8.79
N HIS A 71 8.83 4.24 -7.75
CA HIS A 71 9.58 3.14 -7.15
C HIS A 71 9.34 3.12 -5.64
N PRO A 72 8.20 2.57 -5.18
CA PRO A 72 7.85 2.63 -3.77
C PRO A 72 8.80 1.74 -2.96
N PRO A 73 9.34 2.24 -1.84
CA PRO A 73 10.20 1.45 -0.98
C PRO A 73 9.42 0.37 -0.23
N SER A 74 10.11 -0.71 0.16
CA SER A 74 9.53 -1.70 1.07
C SER A 74 9.43 -1.12 2.48
N VAL A 75 8.21 -1.02 3.02
CA VAL A 75 7.98 -0.51 4.38
C VAL A 75 7.92 -1.66 5.37
N ILE A 76 8.72 -1.58 6.43
CA ILE A 76 8.64 -2.43 7.63
C ILE A 76 8.28 -1.53 8.80
N PHE A 77 7.12 -1.76 9.42
CA PHE A 77 6.70 -0.95 10.55
C PHE A 77 7.38 -1.40 11.83
N THR A 78 7.78 -0.43 12.64
CA THR A 78 8.17 -0.61 14.04
C THR A 78 7.05 -0.02 14.89
N THR A 79 6.60 -0.72 15.93
CA THR A 79 5.43 -0.21 16.69
C THR A 79 5.33 -0.79 18.08
N ALA A 80 4.71 -0.06 18.99
CA ALA A 80 4.28 -0.58 20.29
C ALA A 80 2.86 -1.20 20.24
N TYR A 81 2.16 -1.14 19.10
CA TYR A 81 0.82 -1.69 18.95
C TYR A 81 0.81 -3.20 18.77
N ASP A 82 -0.14 -3.86 19.42
CA ASP A 82 -0.41 -5.29 19.22
C ASP A 82 -0.65 -5.62 17.74
N GLN A 83 -0.14 -6.76 17.30
CA GLN A 83 -0.23 -7.19 15.90
C GLN A 83 -1.68 -7.32 15.39
N HIS A 84 -2.62 -7.65 16.28
CA HIS A 84 -4.05 -7.65 15.97
C HIS A 84 -4.64 -6.26 15.70
N ALA A 85 -4.07 -5.20 16.30
CA ALA A 85 -4.45 -3.84 15.98
C ALA A 85 -3.94 -3.46 14.58
N LEU A 86 -2.79 -3.99 14.17
CA LEU A 86 -2.17 -3.76 12.86
C LEU A 86 -2.93 -4.44 11.72
N ASP A 87 -3.49 -5.63 11.98
CA ASP A 87 -4.38 -6.32 11.04
C ASP A 87 -5.64 -5.49 10.71
N ALA A 88 -6.04 -4.55 11.59
CA ALA A 88 -7.16 -3.64 11.35
C ALA A 88 -6.81 -2.42 10.48
N PHE A 89 -5.52 -2.14 10.25
CA PHE A 89 -5.06 -0.94 9.54
C PHE A 89 -4.74 -1.17 8.05
N ASP A 90 -4.83 -2.41 7.57
CA ASP A 90 -4.66 -2.82 6.16
C ASP A 90 -3.65 -1.98 5.34
N VAL A 91 -2.40 -1.96 5.81
CA VAL A 91 -1.30 -1.35 5.05
C VAL A 91 -0.48 -2.47 4.42
N ASN A 92 -0.09 -2.31 3.15
CA ASN A 92 0.79 -3.25 2.41
C ASN A 92 2.24 -3.22 2.92
N ALA A 93 2.43 -3.34 4.23
CA ALA A 93 3.73 -3.46 4.85
C ALA A 93 4.34 -4.82 4.54
N VAL A 94 5.66 -4.84 4.39
CA VAL A 94 6.40 -6.09 4.28
C VAL A 94 6.35 -6.89 5.58
N ASP A 95 6.48 -6.23 6.73
CA ASP A 95 6.41 -6.85 8.05
C ASP A 95 6.16 -5.81 9.15
N TYR A 96 5.82 -6.30 10.33
CA TYR A 96 5.61 -5.49 11.54
C TYR A 96 6.52 -5.98 12.67
N LEU A 97 7.21 -5.04 13.32
CA LEU A 97 8.14 -5.29 14.41
C LEU A 97 7.64 -4.62 15.68
N LEU A 98 7.20 -5.45 16.63
CA LEU A 98 6.84 -5.02 17.98
C LEU A 98 8.07 -4.51 18.74
N LYS A 99 7.96 -3.32 19.33
CA LYS A 99 8.92 -2.79 20.30
C LYS A 99 8.75 -3.57 21.63
N PRO A 100 9.83 -4.06 22.28
CA PRO A 100 11.24 -3.89 21.91
C PRO A 100 11.67 -4.80 20.75
N ILE A 101 12.31 -4.20 19.76
CA ILE A 101 12.70 -4.90 18.53
C ILE A 101 13.86 -5.84 18.81
N ARG A 102 13.67 -7.10 18.45
CA ARG A 102 14.68 -8.15 18.59
C ARG A 102 15.47 -8.33 17.30
N LYS A 103 16.78 -8.53 17.42
CA LYS A 103 17.71 -8.73 16.28
C LYS A 103 17.23 -9.83 15.31
N ASP A 104 16.77 -10.96 15.84
CA ASP A 104 16.31 -12.10 15.04
C ASP A 104 15.04 -11.80 14.22
N ARG A 105 14.12 -10.99 14.78
CA ARG A 105 12.90 -10.57 14.07
C ARG A 105 13.21 -9.52 13.01
N LEU A 106 14.07 -8.55 13.32
CA LEU A 106 14.53 -7.55 12.35
C LEU A 106 15.23 -8.21 11.15
N ALA A 107 16.13 -9.16 11.39
CA ALA A 107 16.82 -9.89 10.33
C ALA A 107 15.83 -10.65 9.41
N LYS A 108 14.81 -11.29 9.99
CA LYS A 108 13.75 -11.99 9.22
C LYS A 108 12.93 -11.01 8.36
N ALA A 109 12.52 -9.88 8.93
CA ALA A 109 11.78 -8.85 8.21
C ALA A 109 12.59 -8.27 7.03
N LEU A 110 13.88 -7.98 7.26
CA LEU A 110 14.79 -7.48 6.23
C LEU A 110 15.02 -8.51 5.10
N ALA A 111 15.12 -9.80 5.44
CA ALA A 111 15.22 -10.85 4.44
C ALA A 111 13.95 -10.96 3.58
N LYS A 112 12.76 -10.75 4.19
CA LYS A 112 11.49 -10.71 3.46
C LYS A 112 11.42 -9.50 2.51
N ALA A 113 11.86 -8.32 2.96
CA ALA A 113 11.93 -7.12 2.14
C ALA A 113 12.85 -7.29 0.92
N ARG A 114 14.03 -7.89 1.11
CA ARG A 114 14.96 -8.19 0.01
C ARG A 114 14.38 -9.10 -1.07
N LYS A 115 13.50 -10.05 -0.71
CA LYS A 115 12.85 -10.92 -1.71
C LYS A 115 11.81 -10.18 -2.54
N LEU A 116 11.19 -9.14 -1.99
CA LEU A 116 10.21 -8.31 -2.67
C LEU A 116 10.90 -7.27 -3.57
N THR A 117 11.99 -6.66 -3.11
CA THR A 117 12.84 -5.77 -3.94
C THR A 117 13.66 -6.54 -4.97
N GLY A 118 13.96 -7.83 -4.69
CA GLY A 118 14.71 -8.75 -5.56
C GLY A 118 13.97 -9.24 -6.82
N LYS A 119 12.79 -8.71 -7.15
CA LYS A 119 12.12 -8.92 -8.46
C LYS A 119 12.86 -8.29 -9.65
N GLN A 120 14.07 -7.76 -9.47
CA GLN A 120 14.95 -7.32 -10.56
C GLN A 120 16.44 -7.68 -10.37
N ALA A 121 16.75 -8.97 -10.27
CA ALA A 121 18.07 -9.43 -10.71
C ALA A 121 18.01 -10.86 -11.27
N ARG A 122 17.87 -10.93 -12.61
CA ARG A 122 18.22 -12.07 -13.50
C ARG A 122 17.17 -13.19 -13.54
N GLU A 123 16.40 -13.29 -14.62
CA GLU A 123 16.83 -14.03 -15.81
C GLU A 123 17.51 -15.38 -15.50
N ILE A 124 16.90 -16.28 -14.73
CA ILE A 124 17.05 -17.71 -15.03
C ILE A 124 15.71 -18.42 -14.82
N SER A 125 15.19 -18.96 -15.93
CA SER A 125 14.21 -20.04 -16.04
C SER A 125 12.74 -19.75 -15.70
N GLN A 126 12.01 -19.34 -16.74
CA GLN A 126 10.76 -19.98 -17.20
C GLN A 126 9.81 -20.52 -16.11
N ALA A 127 8.92 -19.67 -15.62
CA ALA A 127 7.51 -19.96 -15.41
C ALA A 127 6.83 -18.68 -14.94
N ARG A 128 6.16 -17.98 -15.87
CA ARG A 128 5.23 -16.89 -15.51
C ARG A 128 4.16 -17.44 -14.56
N PRO A 129 3.75 -16.64 -13.57
CA PRO A 129 2.42 -16.08 -13.67
C PRO A 129 2.48 -14.55 -13.68
N GLU A 130 1.52 -13.95 -14.36
CA GLU A 130 1.38 -12.50 -14.63
C GLU A 130 1.29 -11.65 -13.34
N PRO A 131 1.47 -10.32 -13.43
CA PRO A 131 1.25 -9.43 -12.29
C PRO A 131 -0.23 -9.52 -11.90
N GLN A 132 -0.53 -10.16 -10.77
CA GLN A 132 -1.89 -10.26 -10.27
C GLN A 132 -2.37 -8.88 -9.83
N ALA A 133 -3.51 -8.44 -10.36
CA ALA A 133 -4.24 -7.26 -9.91
C ALA A 133 -4.52 -7.33 -8.39
N ARG A 134 -4.57 -6.18 -7.70
CA ARG A 134 -4.84 -6.16 -6.25
C ARG A 134 -6.20 -6.79 -5.92
N THR A 135 -6.33 -7.42 -4.76
CA THR A 135 -7.57 -8.13 -4.41
C THR A 135 -8.62 -7.24 -3.75
N HIS A 136 -8.25 -6.03 -3.32
CA HIS A 136 -9.10 -5.09 -2.58
C HIS A 136 -8.91 -3.64 -3.03
N ILE A 137 -9.94 -2.82 -2.82
CA ILE A 137 -9.93 -1.37 -3.04
C ILE A 137 -10.12 -0.65 -1.70
N SER A 138 -9.24 0.30 -1.42
CA SER A 138 -9.28 1.13 -0.22
C SER A 138 -10.30 2.25 -0.38
N VAL A 139 -11.28 2.31 0.53
CA VAL A 139 -12.33 3.34 0.54
C VAL A 139 -12.21 4.24 1.76
N HIS A 140 -12.39 5.54 1.57
CA HIS A 140 -12.34 6.52 2.65
C HIS A 140 -13.73 6.70 3.26
N LEU A 141 -13.86 6.37 4.54
CA LEU A 141 -15.02 6.64 5.39
C LEU A 141 -14.58 7.67 6.45
N ARG A 142 -15.53 8.38 7.09
CA ARG A 142 -15.28 9.56 7.96
C ARG A 142 -14.22 9.30 9.06
N GLY A 143 -12.95 9.51 8.73
CA GLY A 143 -11.80 9.28 9.59
C GLY A 143 -11.25 7.84 9.62
N ASN A 144 -11.72 6.93 8.76
CA ASN A 144 -11.28 5.54 8.69
C ASN A 144 -11.22 5.01 7.25
N ILE A 145 -10.22 4.18 6.95
CA ILE A 145 -10.10 3.49 5.67
C ILE A 145 -10.68 2.07 5.82
N ARG A 146 -11.48 1.64 4.85
CA ARG A 146 -12.00 0.27 4.78
C ARG A 146 -11.55 -0.37 3.48
N LEU A 147 -11.26 -1.67 3.51
CA LEU A 147 -11.10 -2.43 2.29
C LEU A 147 -12.42 -2.99 1.79
N VAL A 148 -12.62 -2.85 0.49
CA VAL A 148 -13.67 -3.53 -0.24
C VAL A 148 -13.02 -4.60 -1.12
N PRO A 149 -13.32 -5.89 -0.92
CA PRO A 149 -12.88 -6.93 -1.83
C PRO A 149 -13.34 -6.62 -3.25
N VAL A 150 -12.43 -6.67 -4.23
CA VAL A 150 -12.77 -6.53 -5.65
C VAL A 150 -13.90 -7.50 -6.07
N PRO A 151 -13.98 -8.74 -5.52
CA PRO A 151 -15.14 -9.63 -5.61
C PRO A 151 -16.52 -9.02 -5.32
N ASP A 152 -16.57 -8.07 -4.40
CA ASP A 152 -17.82 -7.53 -3.86
C ASP A 152 -18.22 -6.22 -4.54
N ILE A 153 -17.46 -5.76 -5.54
CA ILE A 153 -17.76 -4.52 -6.27
C ILE A 153 -18.64 -4.83 -7.47
N ILE A 154 -19.74 -4.09 -7.58
CA ILE A 154 -20.73 -4.19 -8.65
C ILE A 154 -20.40 -3.22 -9.79
N TYR A 155 -20.12 -1.96 -9.46
CA TYR A 155 -19.74 -0.95 -10.46
C TYR A 155 -18.89 0.17 -9.88
N PHE A 156 -18.23 0.90 -10.77
CA PHE A 156 -17.59 2.18 -10.52
C PHE A 156 -18.27 3.27 -11.35
N ILE A 157 -18.54 4.43 -10.75
CA ILE A 157 -19.03 5.61 -11.47
C ILE A 157 -18.16 6.82 -11.10
N ALA A 158 -17.62 7.52 -12.10
CA ALA A 158 -16.94 8.79 -11.85
C ALA A 158 -17.97 9.90 -11.59
N ASP A 159 -17.82 10.60 -10.47
CA ASP A 159 -18.56 11.81 -10.13
C ASP A 159 -17.60 12.92 -9.69
N SER A 160 -17.57 13.98 -10.50
CA SER A 160 -16.88 15.26 -10.29
C SER A 160 -15.38 15.17 -9.96
N LYS A 161 -15.03 14.72 -8.75
CA LYS A 161 -13.65 14.60 -8.24
C LYS A 161 -13.29 13.17 -7.78
N TYR A 162 -14.28 12.30 -7.58
CA TYR A 162 -14.09 10.96 -7.00
C TYR A 162 -14.72 9.88 -7.88
N VAL A 163 -14.31 8.64 -7.66
CA VAL A 163 -15.02 7.47 -8.19
C VAL A 163 -15.87 6.88 -7.08
N VAL A 164 -17.15 6.71 -7.36
CA VAL A 164 -18.09 5.97 -6.54
C VAL A 164 -17.89 4.48 -6.78
N VAL A 165 -17.65 3.72 -5.71
CA VAL A 165 -17.62 2.26 -5.68
C VAL A 165 -18.94 1.77 -5.11
N ARG A 166 -19.65 0.94 -5.87
CA ARG A 166 -20.87 0.28 -5.37
C ARG A 166 -20.60 -1.16 -4.99
N THR A 167 -20.98 -1.52 -3.77
CA THR A 167 -21.08 -2.91 -3.29
C THR A 167 -22.56 -3.29 -3.13
N PRO A 168 -22.90 -4.57 -2.86
CA PRO A 168 -24.28 -4.97 -2.59
C PRO A 168 -24.93 -4.22 -1.41
N THR A 169 -24.14 -3.78 -0.43
CA THR A 169 -24.63 -3.20 0.81
C THR A 169 -24.40 -1.70 0.91
N GLU A 170 -23.36 -1.17 0.27
CA GLU A 170 -22.83 0.17 0.57
C GLU A 170 -22.32 0.90 -0.69
N GLU A 171 -22.20 2.21 -0.57
CA GLU A 171 -21.53 3.09 -1.53
C GLU A 171 -20.34 3.77 -0.87
N HIS A 172 -19.26 3.88 -1.64
CA HIS A 172 -18.01 4.43 -1.15
C HIS A 172 -17.36 5.35 -2.18
N LEU A 173 -16.51 6.26 -1.72
CA LEU A 173 -15.73 7.15 -2.58
C LEU A 173 -14.25 6.75 -2.54
N ILE A 174 -13.64 6.70 -3.72
CA ILE A 174 -12.21 6.47 -3.92
C ILE A 174 -11.61 7.55 -4.82
N GLU A 175 -10.30 7.72 -4.72
CA GLU A 175 -9.55 8.71 -5.50
C GLU A 175 -8.94 8.09 -6.78
N ASP A 176 -8.95 6.76 -6.94
CA ASP A 176 -8.55 6.09 -8.16
C ASP A 176 -9.36 6.56 -9.37
N SER A 177 -8.69 6.73 -10.51
CA SER A 177 -9.37 7.04 -11.77
C SER A 177 -9.96 5.79 -12.43
N LEU A 178 -11.07 5.95 -13.16
CA LEU A 178 -11.64 4.86 -13.96
C LEU A 178 -10.63 4.29 -14.97
N ILE A 179 -9.70 5.10 -15.48
CA ILE A 179 -8.67 4.66 -16.43
C ILE A 179 -7.71 3.68 -15.76
N ASN A 180 -7.30 3.97 -14.52
CA ASN A 180 -6.42 3.08 -13.77
C ASN A 180 -7.14 1.79 -13.37
N LEU A 181 -8.39 1.90 -12.90
CA LEU A 181 -9.21 0.75 -12.54
C LEU A 181 -9.50 -0.18 -13.74
N GLU A 182 -9.75 0.40 -14.92
CA GLU A 182 -9.93 -0.36 -16.17
C GLU A 182 -8.65 -1.08 -16.58
N LYS A 183 -7.50 -0.40 -16.50
CA LYS A 183 -6.20 -0.99 -16.83
C LYS A 183 -5.82 -2.13 -15.88
N GLU A 184 -6.13 -1.98 -14.60
CA GLU A 184 -5.78 -2.95 -13.57
C GLU A 184 -6.75 -4.13 -13.52
N PHE A 185 -8.04 -3.90 -13.74
CA PHE A 185 -9.09 -4.92 -13.56
C PHE A 185 -9.90 -5.20 -14.82
N GLY A 186 -9.33 -4.96 -16.01
CA GLY A 186 -10.02 -5.10 -17.30
C GLY A 186 -10.63 -6.48 -17.56
N ASP A 187 -10.08 -7.53 -16.96
CA ASP A 187 -10.63 -8.89 -17.05
C ASP A 187 -11.96 -9.07 -16.30
N ARG A 188 -12.22 -8.19 -15.32
CA ARG A 188 -13.39 -8.26 -14.44
C ARG A 188 -14.36 -7.10 -14.66
N PHE A 189 -13.87 -5.92 -14.99
CA PHE A 189 -14.70 -4.74 -15.17
C PHE A 189 -14.71 -4.28 -16.61
N LEU A 190 -15.92 -4.14 -17.15
CA LEU A 190 -16.16 -3.67 -18.50
C LEU A 190 -16.56 -2.19 -18.48
N ARG A 191 -15.99 -1.40 -19.38
CA ARG A 191 -16.41 -0.01 -19.58
C ARG A 191 -17.66 0.07 -20.42
N ILE A 192 -18.74 0.55 -19.81
CA ILE A 192 -20.06 0.71 -20.46
C ILE A 192 -20.42 2.17 -20.74
N HIS A 193 -19.71 3.11 -20.11
CA HIS A 193 -19.83 4.53 -20.36
C HIS A 193 -18.51 5.24 -20.05
N ARG A 194 -18.28 6.43 -20.61
CA ARG A 194 -17.08 7.24 -20.31
C ARG A 194 -16.87 7.49 -18.82
N ASN A 195 -17.94 7.43 -18.02
CA ASN A 195 -17.91 7.62 -16.58
C ASN A 195 -18.31 6.36 -15.79
N ALA A 196 -18.37 5.16 -16.40
CA ALA A 196 -18.78 3.96 -15.67
C ALA A 196 -18.07 2.67 -16.11
N LEU A 197 -17.67 1.89 -15.11
CA LEU A 197 -17.19 0.51 -15.23
C LEU A 197 -18.16 -0.42 -14.48
N ILE A 198 -18.46 -1.59 -15.03
CA ILE A 198 -19.35 -2.57 -14.39
C ILE A 198 -18.66 -3.93 -14.28
N ALA A 199 -18.84 -4.61 -13.15
CA ALA A 199 -18.31 -5.96 -12.96
C ALA A 199 -19.09 -6.95 -13.83
N THR A 200 -18.38 -7.67 -14.71
CA THR A 200 -18.97 -8.64 -15.65
C THR A 200 -19.82 -9.73 -14.97
N PRO A 201 -19.49 -10.25 -13.77
CA PRO A 201 -20.32 -11.28 -13.13
C PRO A 201 -21.71 -10.78 -12.68
N TYR A 202 -21.91 -9.46 -12.56
CA TYR A 202 -23.16 -8.87 -12.09
C TYR A 202 -24.09 -8.42 -13.24
N ILE A 203 -23.66 -8.57 -14.51
CA ILE A 203 -24.49 -8.23 -15.67
C ILE A 203 -25.52 -9.34 -15.90
N LYS A 204 -26.82 -9.01 -15.74
CA LYS A 204 -27.92 -9.95 -16.01
C LYS A 204 -28.51 -9.83 -17.42
N GLY A 205 -28.33 -8.69 -18.08
CA GLY A 205 -28.89 -8.40 -19.39
C GLY A 205 -28.67 -6.94 -19.78
N ILE A 206 -28.92 -6.62 -21.04
CA ILE A 206 -28.83 -5.26 -21.59
C ILE A 206 -30.17 -4.94 -22.23
N GLU A 207 -30.86 -3.91 -21.75
CA GLU A 207 -32.03 -3.36 -22.42
C GLU A 207 -31.66 -2.08 -23.16
N LYS A 208 -32.03 -2.01 -24.44
CA LYS A 208 -31.91 -0.77 -25.21
C LYS A 208 -33.05 0.15 -24.82
N ASN A 209 -32.71 1.29 -24.24
CA ASN A 209 -33.68 2.36 -24.03
C ASN A 209 -34.14 2.89 -25.41
N PRO A 210 -35.45 3.03 -25.69
CA PRO A 210 -35.95 3.50 -26.99
C PRO A 210 -35.46 4.90 -27.40
N ALA A 211 -34.87 5.65 -26.46
CA ALA A 211 -34.42 7.02 -26.65
C ALA A 211 -33.01 7.16 -27.27
N GLY A 212 -32.22 6.08 -27.39
CA GLY A 212 -30.96 6.10 -28.17
C GLY A 212 -29.96 7.23 -27.83
N ILE A 213 -29.77 7.55 -26.55
CA ILE A 213 -28.69 8.42 -26.07
C ILE A 213 -27.74 7.59 -25.22
#